data_AF-A0A662AY76-F1
#
_entry.id   AF-A0A662AY76-F1
#
_cell.length_a   1.000
_cell.length_b   1.000
_cell.length_c   1.000
_cell.angle_alpha   90.00
_cell.angle_beta   90.00
_cell.angle_gamma   90.00
#
_symmetry.space_group_name_H-M   'P 1'
#
loop_
_entity.id
_entity.type
_entity.pdbx_description
1 polymer ?
#
loop_
_entity_poly.entity_id
_entity_poly.type
_entity_poly.pdbx_seq_one_letter_code
_entity_poly.pdbx_strand_id
1 'polypeptide(L)' 'MAKKEGSILIVDDNSDLLIALKLFLSRSFARIETLRNPNLILSTLEKESFDLILLDMNFKAGQVTGNEGI' A
#
# COMPACT_ATOMS: atom_id res chain seq x y z
N MET A 1 -6.00 17.18 -21.36
CA MET A 1 -6.35 16.14 -20.36
C MET A 1 -5.92 16.66 -19.00
N ALA A 2 -6.79 16.65 -17.99
CA ALA A 2 -6.38 17.04 -16.64
C ALA A 2 -5.23 16.11 -16.20
N LYS A 3 -4.18 16.70 -15.61
CA LYS A 3 -3.08 15.94 -15.03
C LYS A 3 -3.70 15.03 -13.97
N LYS A 4 -3.33 13.75 -13.93
CA LYS A 4 -3.73 12.91 -12.80
C LYS A 4 -3.07 13.51 -11.57
N GLU A 5 -3.90 13.90 -10.63
CA GLU A 5 -3.44 14.40 -9.34
C GLU A 5 -3.52 13.22 -8.37
N GLY A 6 -2.52 13.05 -7.52
CA GLY A 6 -2.55 12.01 -6.49
C GLY A 6 -1.49 10.90 -6.64
N SER A 7 -1.00 10.49 -5.49
CA SER A 7 -0.02 9.43 -5.26
C SER A 7 -0.62 8.36 -4.36
N ILE A 8 -0.43 7.10 -4.72
CA ILE A 8 -0.92 5.96 -3.95
C ILE A 8 0.23 5.00 -3.60
N LEU A 9 0.25 4.56 -2.34
CA LEU A 9 1.06 3.45 -1.86
C LEU A 9 0.17 2.21 -1.69
N ILE A 10 0.56 1.09 -2.29
CA ILE A 10 -0.15 -0.19 -2.20
C ILE A 10 0.75 -1.20 -1.51
N VAL A 11 0.24 -1.89 -0.49
CA VAL A 11 1.01 -2.84 0.29
C VAL A 11 0.29 -4.18 0.36
N ASP A 12 0.92 -5.22 -0.17
CA ASP A 12 0.37 -6.57 -0.27
C ASP A 12 1.52 -7.56 -0.47
N ASP A 13 1.51 -8.73 0.18
CA ASP A 13 2.59 -9.71 0.02
C ASP A 13 2.48 -10.54 -1.27
N ASN A 14 1.37 -10.40 -2.01
CA ASN A 14 1.14 -11.00 -3.30
C ASN A 14 1.58 -10.08 -4.45
N SER A 15 2.69 -10.43 -5.09
CA SER A 15 3.25 -9.70 -6.21
C SER A 15 2.31 -9.60 -7.41
N ASP A 16 1.50 -10.63 -7.68
CA ASP A 16 0.60 -10.63 -8.84
C ASP A 16 -0.53 -9.61 -8.64
N LEU A 17 -1.03 -9.49 -7.41
CA LEU A 17 -2.02 -8.48 -7.04
C LEU A 17 -1.44 -7.07 -7.12
N LEU A 18 -0.22 -6.85 -6.63
CA LEU A 18 0.47 -5.57 -6.76
C LEU A 18 0.63 -5.15 -8.23
N ILE A 19 1.00 -6.07 -9.12
CA ILE A 19 1.13 -5.81 -10.56
C ILE A 19 -0.23 -5.46 -11.16
N ALA A 20 -1.27 -6.25 -10.88
CA ALA A 20 -2.61 -6.03 -11.38
C ALA A 20 -3.16 -4.66 -10.94
N LEU A 21 -3.03 -4.32 -9.66
CA LEU A 21 -3.46 -3.03 -9.12
C LEU A 21 -2.68 -1.86 -9.72
N LYS A 22 -1.35 -2.00 -9.88
CA LYS A 22 -0.54 -0.96 -10.52
C LYS A 22 -0.98 -0.69 -11.96
N LEU A 23 -1.24 -1.74 -12.74
CA LEU A 23 -1.74 -1.60 -14.11
C LEU A 23 -3.13 -0.96 -14.15
N PHE A 24 -4.05 -1.42 -13.29
CA PHE A 24 -5.41 -0.90 -13.21
C PHE A 24 -5.44 0.58 -12.81
N LEU A 25 -4.69 0.94 -11.76
CA LEU A 25 -4.69 2.29 -11.18
C LEU A 25 -3.82 3.28 -11.94
N SER A 26 -2.96 2.82 -12.87
CA SER A 26 -2.15 3.69 -13.74
C SER A 26 -2.99 4.70 -14.53
N ARG A 27 -4.29 4.40 -14.72
CA ARG A 27 -5.27 5.28 -15.36
C ARG A 27 -5.85 6.37 -14.45
N SER A 28 -5.64 6.29 -13.14
CA SER A 28 -6.27 7.19 -12.16
C SER A 28 -5.26 8.02 -11.35
N PHE A 29 -4.07 7.47 -11.07
CA PHE A 29 -3.03 8.15 -10.28
C PHE A 29 -1.85 8.58 -11.13
N ALA A 30 -1.17 9.66 -10.73
CA ALA A 30 0.09 10.08 -11.37
C ALA A 30 1.29 9.29 -10.86
N ARG A 31 1.26 8.87 -9.60
CA ARG A 31 2.32 8.08 -8.97
C ARG A 31 1.71 6.88 -8.26
N ILE A 32 2.28 5.71 -8.52
CA ILE A 32 1.87 4.46 -7.89
C ILE A 32 3.12 3.76 -7.39
N GLU A 33 3.18 3.55 -6.09
CA GLU A 33 4.22 2.77 -5.43
C GLU A 33 3.63 1.51 -4.82
N THR A 34 4.39 0.42 -4.87
CA THR A 34 3.95 -0.88 -4.40
C THR A 34 5.01 -1.45 -3.47
N LEU A 35 4.61 -1.93 -2.29
CA LEU A 35 5.49 -2.62 -1.35
C LEU A 35 4.99 -4.04 -1.15
N ARG A 36 5.89 -5.00 -1.40
CA ARG A 36 5.65 -6.40 -1.03
C ARG A 36 5.94 -6.69 0.43
N ASN A 37 6.91 -5.96 0.99
CA ASN A 37 7.33 -6.14 2.37
C ASN A 37 6.69 -5.05 3.24
N PRO A 38 5.69 -5.37 4.08
CA PRO A 38 5.02 -4.40 4.93
C PRO A 38 5.96 -3.72 5.95
N ASN A 39 7.10 -4.34 6.28
CA ASN A 39 8.08 -3.72 7.19
C ASN A 39 8.73 -2.46 6.61
N LEU A 40 8.58 -2.21 5.30
CA LEU A 40 9.12 -1.01 4.64
C LEU A 40 8.18 0.20 4.72
N ILE A 41 6.91 0.01 5.11
CA ILE A 41 5.89 1.07 5.10
C ILE A 41 6.39 2.31 5.85
N LEU A 42 6.85 2.16 7.09
CA LEU A 42 7.31 3.28 7.91
C LEU A 42 8.47 4.03 7.23
N SER A 43 9.49 3.30 6.77
CA SER A 43 10.65 3.90 6.10
C SER A 43 10.32 4.59 4.78
N THR A 44 9.27 4.13 4.09
CA THR A 44 8.76 4.75 2.85
C THR A 44 7.98 6.03 3.18
N LEU A 45 7.11 6.00 4.20
CA LEU A 45 6.34 7.15 4.65
C LEU A 45 7.21 8.25 5.28
N GLU A 46 8.36 7.91 5.86
CA GLU A 46 9.34 8.89 6.35
C GLU A 46 10.04 9.67 5.22
N LYS A 47 10.18 9.04 4.04
CA LYS A 47 10.87 9.65 2.90
C LYS A 47 9.93 10.48 2.05
N GLU A 48 8.68 10.05 1.93
CA GLU A 48 7.73 10.60 0.96
C GLU A 48 6.30 10.52 1.47
N SER A 49 5.48 11.50 1.08
CA SER A 49 4.06 11.54 1.38
C SER A 49 3.22 10.89 0.27
N PHE A 50 2.13 10.24 0.67
CA PHE A 50 1.14 9.66 -0.24
C PHE A 50 -0.25 10.21 0.08
N ASP A 51 -1.08 10.41 -0.94
CA ASP A 51 -2.46 10.90 -0.79
C ASP A 51 -3.42 9.77 -0.38
N LEU A 52 -3.06 8.52 -0.72
CA LEU A 52 -3.83 7.32 -0.38
C LEU A 52 -2.88 6.16 -0.09
N ILE A 53 -3.22 5.35 0.91
CA ILE A 53 -2.52 4.10 1.20
C ILE A 53 -3.55 2.97 1.16
N LEU A 54 -3.30 1.95 0.33
CA LEU A 54 -4.05 0.71 0.28
C LEU A 54 -3.25 -0.37 1.01
N LEU A 55 -3.75 -0.85 2.14
CA LEU A 55 -3.11 -1.89 2.96
C LEU A 55 -3.97 -3.16 2.89
N ASP A 56 -3.38 -4.29 2.52
CA ASP A 56 -4.04 -5.59 2.70
C ASP A 56 -4.22 -5.90 4.19
N MET A 57 -5.41 -6.37 4.58
CA MET A 57 -5.78 -6.67 5.97
C MET A 57 -4.95 -7.81 6.59
N ASN A 58 -4.19 -8.55 5.77
CA ASN A 58 -3.18 -9.49 6.26
C ASN A 58 -1.94 -8.80 6.85
N PHE A 59 -1.84 -7.47 6.76
CA PHE A 59 -0.82 -6.68 7.45
C PHE A 59 -1.03 -6.71 8.97
N LYS A 60 -0.40 -7.68 9.64
CA LYS A 60 -0.30 -7.71 11.10
C LYS A 60 0.83 -6.78 11.55
N ALA A 61 0.51 -5.50 11.73
CA ALA A 61 1.38 -4.53 12.39
C ALA A 61 1.55 -4.90 13.87
N GLY A 62 2.44 -5.86 14.14
CA GLY A 62 2.55 -6.50 15.44
C GLY A 62 1.39 -7.45 15.70
N GLN A 63 1.69 -8.68 16.15
CA GLN A 63 0.68 -9.46 16.84
C GLN A 63 0.21 -8.65 18.05
N VAL A 64 -0.97 -8.04 18.01
CA VAL A 64 -1.73 -7.83 19.24
C VAL A 64 -2.22 -9.23 19.59
N THR A 65 -1.59 -9.82 20.59
CA THR A 65 -1.83 -11.19 21.07
C THR A 65 -3.33 -11.46 21.10
N GLY A 66 -3.78 -12.41 20.28
CA GLY A 66 -5.18 -12.83 20.19
C GLY A 66 -5.62 -13.61 21.43
N ASN A 67 -5.58 -12.96 22.59
CA ASN A 67 -5.98 -13.49 23.88
C ASN A 67 -7.07 -12.63 24.56
N GLU A 68 -7.77 -11.78 23.80
CA GLU A 68 -8.97 -11.05 24.26
C GLU A 68 -10.25 -11.81 23.89
N GLY A 69 -10.32 -13.08 24.28
CA GLY A 69 -11.40 -13.97 23.87
C GLY A 69 -11.62 -15.17 24.78
N ILE A 70 -11.59 -14.98 26.10
CA ILE A 70 -12.45 -15.68 27.08
C ILE A 70 -12.99 -14.62 28.05
#